data_AF-A5E2Z5-F1
#
_entry.id   AF-A5E2Z5-F1
#
_cell.length_a   1.000
_cell.length_b   1.000
_cell.length_c   1.000
_cell.angle_alpha   90.00
_cell.angle_beta   90.00
_cell.angle_gamma   90.00
#
_symmetry.space_group_name_H-M   'P 1'
#
loop_
_entity.id
_entity.type
_entity.pdbx_description
1 polymer ?
#
loop_
_entity_poly.entity_id
_entity_poly.type
_entity_poly.pdbx_seq_one_letter_code
_entity_poly.pdbx_strand_id
1 'polypeptide(L)'
;MFKAGELPDIDLDSQEVFETSDQEDETALDKNQNKVVSGDGGITTTEEDIPEYDFDFDETRRRFLKSFITNNRFDFSGTIENNGSESGYKVVDVEETTLEKLTRIQRELEELRLEDPSSIEEVDKLDSLAKNMQHNAEKTEQGVFEKELSFDALNLKFKPNLDFDFDFELEMPKLNNDVYNESRIQQLTDLESALCAIETQIGDFSLLDSSIQFKFNDIVRRMQVMEHPEVSLNLVSDHIEQTLKEINKLELSKKAFGVEKTPIAKSDKIDDLFQILPNLKTYASQTPILVDRLKSLSKLHNEMIEVTDFARNIDQTLADTVEDFKKWDTSLKTLNDKIDLASTTFKENKNKLDSRMEEIDEQVKRLQKENKLSVH
;
A
#
# COMPACT_ATOMS: atom_id res chain seq x y z
N MET A 1 20.70 -23.80 -31.70
CA MET A 1 19.96 -24.53 -32.76
C MET A 1 18.99 -23.54 -33.36
N PHE A 2 19.29 -23.04 -34.56
CA PHE A 2 18.48 -21.98 -35.20
C PHE A 2 17.22 -22.62 -35.79
N LYS A 3 16.07 -22.37 -35.17
CA LYS A 3 14.79 -23.00 -35.54
C LYS A 3 14.36 -22.75 -37.00
N ALA A 4 14.90 -21.73 -37.66
CA ALA A 4 14.54 -21.33 -39.02
C ALA A 4 15.49 -21.85 -40.12
N GLY A 5 16.63 -22.47 -39.79
CA GLY A 5 17.63 -22.86 -40.81
C GLY A 5 17.32 -24.16 -41.56
N GLU A 6 16.34 -24.94 -41.10
CA GLU A 6 16.03 -26.29 -41.63
C GLU A 6 14.77 -26.33 -42.52
N LEU A 7 14.09 -25.19 -42.69
CA LEU A 7 12.84 -25.09 -43.43
C LEU A 7 13.10 -24.54 -44.85
N PRO A 8 12.69 -25.26 -45.92
CA PRO A 8 13.03 -24.93 -47.31
C PRO A 8 12.29 -23.71 -47.89
N ASP A 9 11.30 -23.15 -47.18
CA ASP A 9 10.43 -22.06 -47.65
C ASP A 9 10.48 -20.80 -46.76
N ILE A 10 11.60 -20.53 -46.08
CA ILE A 10 11.79 -19.28 -45.34
C ILE A 10 12.55 -18.29 -46.21
N ASP A 11 11.88 -17.19 -46.57
CA ASP A 11 12.47 -16.06 -47.29
C ASP A 11 13.30 -15.20 -46.34
N LEU A 12 14.62 -15.46 -46.31
CA LEU A 12 15.60 -14.78 -45.45
C LEU A 12 15.99 -13.38 -45.97
N ASP A 13 15.71 -13.09 -47.24
CA ASP A 13 16.11 -11.84 -47.90
C ASP A 13 14.93 -10.83 -47.98
N SER A 14 13.72 -11.25 -47.62
CA SER A 14 12.56 -10.37 -47.53
C SER A 14 12.61 -9.45 -46.30
N GLN A 15 12.09 -8.23 -46.46
CA GLN A 15 11.88 -7.32 -45.36
C GLN A 15 10.86 -7.93 -44.37
N GLU A 16 11.27 -8.14 -43.12
CA GLU A 16 10.42 -8.78 -42.10
C GLU A 16 9.16 -7.95 -41.78
N VAL A 17 9.25 -6.62 -41.90
CA VAL A 17 8.17 -5.68 -41.55
C VAL A 17 7.94 -4.70 -42.69
N PHE A 18 6.78 -4.81 -43.35
CA PHE A 18 6.30 -3.83 -44.31
C PHE A 18 5.40 -2.82 -43.60
N GLU A 19 6.00 -1.72 -43.15
CA GLU A 19 5.29 -0.61 -42.51
C GLU A 19 5.19 0.61 -43.45
N THR A 20 4.12 1.38 -43.30
CA THR A 20 4.03 2.70 -43.93
C THR A 20 5.07 3.61 -43.31
N SER A 21 5.73 4.46 -44.11
CA SER A 21 6.73 5.44 -43.63
C SER A 21 6.21 6.11 -42.36
N ASP A 22 7.01 6.10 -41.30
CA ASP A 22 6.73 6.81 -40.06
C ASP A 22 6.70 8.31 -40.40
N GLN A 23 5.52 8.80 -40.75
CA GLN A 23 5.27 10.23 -40.82
C GLN A 23 5.12 10.64 -39.37
N GLU A 24 6.05 11.48 -38.90
CA GLU A 24 5.79 12.30 -37.72
C GLU A 24 4.60 13.21 -38.05
N ASP A 25 3.38 12.69 -37.92
CA ASP A 25 2.18 13.49 -37.87
C ASP A 25 2.42 14.45 -36.71
N GLU A 26 2.51 15.74 -37.02
CA GLU A 26 2.64 16.85 -36.09
C GLU A 26 1.46 16.83 -35.10
N THR A 27 1.58 15.94 -34.13
CA THR A 27 0.95 15.94 -32.83
C THR A 27 2.05 15.57 -31.83
N ALA A 28 3.21 16.23 -31.97
CA ALA A 28 3.83 16.82 -30.80
C ALA A 28 2.73 17.68 -30.17
N LEU A 29 1.92 17.02 -29.35
CA LEU A 29 0.70 17.53 -28.76
C LEU A 29 0.90 19.01 -28.43
N ASP A 30 -0.11 19.80 -28.74
CA ASP A 30 -0.54 20.92 -27.90
C ASP A 30 -0.64 20.42 -26.44
N LYS A 31 0.50 20.15 -25.80
CA LYS A 31 0.63 19.77 -24.38
C LYS A 31 0.47 21.00 -23.48
N ASN A 32 -0.09 22.07 -24.02
CA ASN A 32 -0.75 23.14 -23.27
C ASN A 32 -2.28 23.02 -23.31
N GLN A 33 -2.86 22.00 -23.96
CA GLN A 33 -4.30 21.70 -23.91
C GLN A 33 -4.67 20.39 -23.20
N ASN A 34 -3.69 19.59 -22.77
CA ASN A 34 -3.91 18.51 -21.81
C ASN A 34 -2.95 18.67 -20.64
N LYS A 35 -3.27 19.64 -19.77
CA LYS A 35 -2.85 19.62 -18.37
C LYS A 35 -3.35 18.29 -17.80
N VAL A 36 -2.39 17.46 -17.38
CA VAL A 36 -2.64 16.18 -16.74
C VAL A 36 -3.67 16.39 -15.64
N VAL A 37 -4.77 15.68 -15.82
CA VAL A 37 -5.67 15.18 -14.80
C VAL A 37 -4.83 14.42 -13.78
N SER A 38 -4.22 15.16 -12.86
CA SER A 38 -4.15 14.77 -11.46
C SER A 38 -5.45 15.25 -10.85
N GLY A 39 -6.47 14.40 -10.87
CA GLY A 39 -7.69 14.57 -10.06
C GLY A 39 -8.52 15.85 -10.25
N ASP A 40 -8.28 16.65 -11.29
CA ASP A 40 -9.06 17.85 -11.59
C ASP A 40 -9.25 17.95 -13.10
N GLY A 41 -10.27 17.22 -13.58
CA GLY A 41 -10.74 17.29 -14.95
C GLY A 41 -11.52 18.58 -15.12
N GLY A 42 -10.79 19.67 -15.39
CA GLY A 42 -11.34 20.94 -15.84
C GLY A 42 -12.18 20.74 -17.09
N ILE A 43 -13.48 20.52 -16.88
CA ILE A 43 -14.50 21.03 -17.77
C ILE A 43 -14.23 22.53 -17.81
N THR A 44 -13.86 23.06 -18.98
CA THR A 44 -13.93 24.49 -19.21
C THR A 44 -15.41 24.88 -19.19
N THR A 45 -15.98 24.96 -17.99
CA THR A 45 -17.24 25.66 -17.75
C THR A 45 -16.93 27.14 -17.77
N THR A 46 -16.60 27.65 -18.96
CA THR A 46 -16.92 29.05 -19.28
C THR A 46 -18.43 29.18 -19.46
N GLU A 47 -19.21 28.68 -18.50
CA GLU A 47 -20.57 29.12 -18.25
C GLU A 47 -20.41 30.20 -17.18
N GLU A 48 -20.54 31.48 -17.58
CA GLU A 48 -20.42 32.65 -16.68
C GLU A 48 -21.38 32.60 -15.47
N ASP A 49 -22.30 31.63 -15.44
CA ASP A 49 -23.33 31.46 -14.43
C ASP A 49 -23.00 30.39 -13.34
N ILE A 50 -21.89 29.65 -13.44
CA ILE A 50 -21.49 28.68 -12.42
C ILE A 50 -20.25 29.20 -11.65
N PRO A 51 -20.38 29.54 -10.35
CA PRO A 51 -19.21 29.92 -9.56
C PRO A 51 -18.30 28.70 -9.36
N GLU A 52 -17.09 28.78 -9.91
CA GLU A 52 -16.01 27.82 -9.66
C GLU A 52 -15.42 28.11 -8.28
N TYR A 53 -15.53 27.13 -7.37
CA TYR A 53 -14.96 27.23 -6.03
C TYR A 53 -13.66 26.43 -5.98
N ASP A 54 -12.55 27.11 -5.69
CA ASP A 54 -11.30 26.45 -5.36
C ASP A 54 -11.47 25.72 -4.02
N PHE A 55 -11.33 24.39 -4.04
CA PHE A 55 -11.57 23.55 -2.87
C PHE A 55 -10.26 23.32 -2.11
N ASP A 56 -9.99 24.19 -1.13
CA ASP A 56 -8.88 23.97 -0.19
C ASP A 56 -9.27 22.88 0.83
N PHE A 57 -8.71 21.68 0.62
CA PHE A 57 -8.90 20.54 1.50
C PHE A 57 -8.38 20.80 2.91
N ASP A 58 -7.26 21.53 3.06
CA ASP A 58 -6.64 21.79 4.36
C ASP A 58 -7.42 22.83 5.15
N GLU A 59 -7.97 23.85 4.49
CA GLU A 59 -8.89 24.79 5.13
C GLU A 59 -10.20 24.12 5.54
N THR A 60 -10.77 23.31 4.65
CA THR A 60 -12.00 22.56 4.91
C THR A 60 -11.80 21.59 6.07
N ARG A 61 -10.68 20.85 6.08
CA ARG A 61 -10.32 19.95 7.17
C ARG A 61 -10.21 20.71 8.49
N ARG A 62 -9.53 21.87 8.52
CA ARG A 62 -9.45 22.71 9.73
C ARG A 62 -10.81 23.18 10.23
N ARG A 63 -11.71 23.56 9.33
CA ARG A 63 -13.07 24.01 9.67
C ARG A 63 -13.93 22.90 10.29
N PHE A 64 -13.84 21.67 9.77
CA PHE A 64 -14.68 20.56 10.21
C PHE A 64 -14.02 19.62 11.23
N LEU A 65 -12.73 19.81 11.56
CA LEU A 65 -12.03 18.98 12.56
C LEU A 65 -12.68 19.01 13.95
N LYS A 66 -13.37 20.11 14.28
CA LYS A 66 -14.03 20.33 15.58
C LYS A 66 -15.51 19.94 15.60
N SER A 67 -16.10 19.72 14.43
CA SER A 67 -17.51 19.37 14.30
C SER A 67 -17.67 17.86 14.23
N PHE A 68 -18.42 17.28 15.16
CA PHE A 68 -18.76 15.86 15.13
C PHE A 68 -20.26 15.67 14.92
N ILE A 69 -20.60 14.68 14.12
CA ILE A 69 -21.97 14.25 13.89
C ILE A 69 -22.30 13.18 14.94
N THR A 70 -23.24 13.47 15.85
CA THR A 70 -23.68 12.50 16.87
C THR A 70 -24.91 11.75 16.39
N ASN A 71 -24.94 10.42 16.61
CA ASN A 71 -26.07 9.54 16.27
C ASN A 71 -27.01 9.30 17.46
N ASN A 72 -27.54 10.38 18.06
CA ASN A 72 -28.44 10.24 19.19
C ASN A 72 -29.89 10.50 18.76
N ARG A 73 -30.60 9.40 18.49
CA ARG A 73 -32.05 9.29 18.17
C ARG A 73 -32.52 10.13 16.99
N PHE A 74 -32.20 9.67 15.78
CA PHE A 74 -32.92 10.09 14.58
C PHE A 74 -34.04 9.11 14.28
N ASP A 75 -35.24 9.65 14.11
CA ASP A 75 -36.41 8.90 13.72
C ASP A 75 -36.78 9.24 12.27
N PHE A 76 -36.54 8.31 11.34
CA PHE A 76 -36.95 8.40 9.95
C PHE A 76 -38.36 7.82 9.72
N SER A 77 -39.08 7.45 10.77
CA SER A 77 -40.41 6.80 10.66
C SER A 77 -41.52 7.72 10.15
N GLY A 78 -41.23 9.01 9.90
CA GLY A 78 -42.19 9.96 9.33
C GLY A 78 -43.30 10.37 10.29
N THR A 79 -43.09 10.22 11.60
CA THR A 79 -44.09 10.57 12.62
C THR A 79 -44.14 12.09 12.81
N ILE A 80 -45.22 12.72 12.35
CA ILE A 80 -45.42 14.20 12.30
C ILE A 80 -45.73 14.80 13.69
N GLU A 81 -45.86 13.97 14.74
CA GLU A 81 -46.34 14.40 16.07
C GLU A 81 -45.31 15.18 16.90
N ASN A 82 -44.03 15.16 16.53
CA ASN A 82 -43.02 16.04 17.12
C ASN A 82 -42.71 17.18 16.16
N ASN A 83 -43.03 18.42 16.57
CA ASN A 83 -42.80 19.69 15.86
C ASN A 83 -41.57 19.70 14.93
N GLY A 84 -41.74 19.28 13.67
CA GLY A 84 -41.08 19.71 12.43
C GLY A 84 -39.56 19.93 12.35
N SER A 85 -38.77 19.66 13.38
CA SER A 85 -37.43 20.27 13.53
C SER A 85 -36.30 19.27 13.86
N GLU A 86 -36.59 18.00 14.09
CA GLU A 86 -35.59 17.02 14.55
C GLU A 86 -35.29 15.90 13.53
N SER A 87 -35.66 16.09 12.26
CA SER A 87 -35.23 15.20 11.18
C SER A 87 -33.89 15.65 10.63
N GLY A 88 -32.79 15.31 11.32
CA GLY A 88 -31.45 15.56 10.82
C GLY A 88 -30.37 15.35 11.87
N TYR A 89 -29.17 14.98 11.41
CA TYR A 89 -28.00 14.83 12.25
C TYR A 89 -27.70 16.12 13.03
N LYS A 90 -27.63 16.04 14.36
CA LYS A 90 -27.21 17.17 15.20
C LYS A 90 -25.67 17.28 15.14
N VAL A 91 -25.20 18.39 14.57
CA VAL A 91 -23.79 18.80 14.65
C VAL A 91 -23.58 19.34 16.06
N VAL A 92 -22.68 18.71 16.80
CA VAL A 92 -22.27 19.17 18.13
C VAL A 92 -20.83 19.63 18.01
N ASP A 93 -20.59 20.90 18.30
CA ASP A 93 -19.25 21.43 18.46
C ASP A 93 -18.74 20.98 19.83
N VAL A 94 -17.63 20.25 19.84
CA VAL A 94 -17.03 19.75 21.09
C VAL A 94 -16.39 20.93 21.82
N GLU A 95 -16.75 21.13 23.10
CA GLU A 95 -16.07 22.11 23.95
C GLU A 95 -14.57 21.76 24.03
N GLU A 96 -13.72 22.80 23.95
CA GLU A 96 -12.27 22.67 24.01
C GLU A 96 -11.84 21.72 25.14
N THR A 97 -10.97 20.77 24.79
CA THR A 97 -10.34 19.89 25.79
C THR A 97 -9.59 20.73 26.83
N THR A 98 -9.40 20.21 28.04
CA THR A 98 -8.70 20.96 29.09
C THR A 98 -7.30 21.39 28.66
N LEU A 99 -6.61 20.57 27.86
CA LEU A 99 -5.31 20.88 27.28
C LEU A 99 -5.41 21.98 26.20
N GLU A 100 -6.38 21.90 25.29
CA GLU A 100 -6.61 22.95 24.29
C GLU A 100 -7.02 24.30 24.91
N LYS A 101 -7.80 24.25 26.00
CA LYS A 101 -8.17 25.43 26.78
C LYS A 101 -6.95 26.04 27.47
N LEU A 102 -6.03 25.22 28.00
CA LEU A 102 -4.79 25.69 28.61
C LEU A 102 -3.84 26.34 27.58
N THR A 103 -3.73 25.78 26.37
CA THR A 103 -2.89 26.37 25.32
C THR A 103 -3.47 27.68 24.79
N ARG A 104 -4.80 27.79 24.69
CA ARG A 104 -5.47 29.07 24.40
C ARG A 104 -5.23 30.11 25.50
N ILE A 105 -5.38 29.74 26.77
CA ILE A 105 -5.11 30.65 27.91
C ILE A 105 -3.65 31.11 27.91
N GLN A 106 -2.70 30.23 27.57
CA GLN A 106 -1.29 30.61 27.45
C GLN A 106 -1.08 31.67 26.36
N ARG A 107 -1.74 31.52 25.21
CA ARG A 107 -1.69 32.50 24.13
C ARG A 107 -2.36 33.83 24.53
N GLU A 108 -3.52 33.78 25.18
CA GLU A 108 -4.21 34.98 25.67
C GLU A 108 -3.35 35.73 26.72
N LEU A 109 -2.60 35.01 27.57
CA LEU A 109 -1.64 35.60 28.51
C LEU A 109 -0.43 36.24 27.79
N GLU A 110 0.04 35.64 26.70
CA GLU A 110 1.09 36.24 25.86
C GLU A 110 0.61 37.51 25.15
N GLU A 111 -0.65 37.52 24.69
CA GLU A 111 -1.28 38.72 24.11
C GLU A 111 -1.44 39.83 25.17
N LEU A 112 -1.89 39.51 26.40
CA LEU A 112 -1.99 40.47 27.51
C LEU A 112 -0.62 41.01 27.96
N ARG A 113 0.45 40.21 27.85
CA ARG A 113 1.83 40.65 28.11
C ARG A 113 2.26 41.77 27.16
N LEU A 114 1.78 41.73 25.92
CA LEU A 114 2.10 42.73 24.91
C LEU A 114 1.26 44.00 25.07
N GLU A 115 0.03 43.87 25.59
CA GLU A 115 -0.90 44.98 25.73
C GLU A 115 -0.67 45.81 27.02
N ASP A 116 -0.28 45.17 28.14
CA ASP A 116 -0.20 45.82 29.45
C ASP A 116 1.14 45.56 30.19
N PRO A 117 2.17 46.42 30.02
CA PRO A 117 3.50 46.19 30.58
C PRO A 117 3.59 46.37 32.10
N SER A 118 2.51 46.84 32.75
CA SER A 118 2.45 47.02 34.22
C SER A 118 2.05 45.74 34.97
N SER A 119 1.50 44.75 34.25
CA SER A 119 0.94 43.52 34.83
C SER A 119 1.82 42.28 34.59
N ILE A 120 3.04 42.47 34.08
CA ILE A 120 3.96 41.40 33.66
C ILE A 120 4.23 40.40 34.80
N GLU A 121 4.40 40.87 36.05
CA GLU A 121 4.65 39.97 37.19
C GLU A 121 3.47 39.07 37.55
N GLU A 122 2.24 39.49 37.26
CA GLU A 122 1.03 38.67 37.46
C GLU A 122 0.85 37.70 36.30
N VAL A 123 1.09 38.16 35.07
CA VAL A 123 1.06 37.34 33.85
C VAL A 123 2.10 36.21 33.92
N ASP A 124 3.32 36.46 34.42
CA ASP A 124 4.36 35.43 34.58
C ASP A 124 3.99 34.36 35.64
N LYS A 125 3.27 34.76 36.70
CA LYS A 125 2.73 33.81 37.70
C LYS A 125 1.62 32.95 37.13
N LEU A 126 0.77 33.52 36.28
CA LEU A 126 -0.31 32.81 35.58
C LEU A 126 0.23 31.88 34.50
N ASP A 127 1.23 32.29 33.73
CA ASP A 127 1.89 31.47 32.70
C ASP A 127 2.62 30.26 33.32
N SER A 128 3.35 30.48 34.43
CA SER A 128 3.99 29.38 35.16
C SER A 128 2.96 28.40 35.77
N LEU A 129 1.80 28.89 36.23
CA LEU A 129 0.72 28.03 36.70
C LEU A 129 0.07 27.23 35.55
N ALA A 130 -0.15 27.85 34.39
CA ALA A 130 -0.71 27.20 33.20
C ALA A 130 0.21 26.08 32.69
N LYS A 131 1.52 26.32 32.60
CA LYS A 131 2.53 25.31 32.24
C LYS A 131 2.57 24.14 33.24
N ASN A 132 2.43 24.42 34.53
CA ASN A 132 2.36 23.37 35.55
C ASN A 132 1.08 22.53 35.42
N MET A 133 -0.06 23.14 35.07
CA MET A 133 -1.31 22.42 34.83
C MET A 133 -1.24 21.58 33.54
N GLN A 134 -0.62 22.10 32.48
CA GLN A 134 -0.41 21.35 31.24
C GLN A 134 0.46 20.11 31.46
N HIS A 135 1.58 20.25 32.17
CA HIS A 135 2.47 19.12 32.50
C HIS A 135 1.78 18.04 33.34
N ASN A 136 0.85 18.43 34.20
CA ASN A 136 0.07 17.49 35.00
C ASN A 136 -1.06 16.83 34.19
N ALA A 137 -1.66 17.55 33.23
CA ALA A 137 -2.66 17.01 32.31
C ALA A 137 -2.04 15.96 31.37
N GLU A 138 -0.87 16.25 30.77
CA GLU A 138 -0.14 15.33 29.88
C GLU A 138 0.25 14.02 30.59
N LYS A 139 0.68 14.09 31.86
CA LYS A 139 0.97 12.89 32.68
C LYS A 139 -0.26 12.05 33.00
N THR A 140 -1.43 12.66 33.11
CA THR A 140 -2.67 11.96 33.43
C THR A 140 -3.25 11.28 32.18
N GLU A 141 -3.12 11.90 31.00
CA GLU A 141 -3.56 11.31 29.72
C GLU A 141 -2.64 10.17 29.25
N GLN A 142 -1.31 10.29 29.43
CA GLN A 142 -0.37 9.19 29.12
C GLN A 142 -0.64 7.93 29.97
N GLY A 143 -1.02 8.09 31.24
CA GLY A 143 -1.35 6.96 32.12
C GLY A 143 -2.70 6.28 31.84
N VAL A 144 -3.60 6.93 31.08
CA VAL A 144 -4.91 6.39 30.70
C VAL A 144 -4.86 5.76 29.30
N PHE A 145 -4.12 6.35 28.36
CA PHE A 145 -3.95 5.80 27.01
C PHE A 145 -3.15 4.50 26.97
N GLU A 146 -2.17 4.29 27.86
CA GLU A 146 -1.44 3.01 27.96
C GLU A 146 -2.33 1.84 28.42
N LYS A 147 -3.46 2.11 29.07
CA LYS A 147 -4.34 1.06 29.61
C LYS A 147 -5.47 0.64 28.69
N GLU A 148 -5.82 1.46 27.70
CA GLU A 148 -6.91 1.17 26.75
C GLU A 148 -6.42 0.69 25.37
N LEU A 149 -5.12 0.83 25.05
CA LEU A 149 -4.53 0.34 23.79
C LEU A 149 -3.71 -0.94 23.90
N SER A 150 -3.65 -1.59 25.07
CA SER A 150 -3.14 -2.96 25.15
C SER A 150 -4.13 -3.92 24.49
N PHE A 151 -3.77 -4.41 23.30
CA PHE A 151 -4.48 -5.44 22.52
C PHE A 151 -4.81 -6.73 23.31
N ASP A 152 -4.24 -6.91 24.50
CA ASP A 152 -4.53 -8.02 25.42
C ASP A 152 -5.94 -7.97 26.04
N ALA A 153 -6.58 -6.79 26.12
CA ALA A 153 -7.92 -6.65 26.71
C ALA A 153 -9.06 -7.15 25.79
N LEU A 154 -8.81 -7.25 24.48
CA LEU A 154 -9.78 -7.79 23.51
C LEU A 154 -9.75 -9.32 23.42
N ASN A 155 -8.70 -9.97 23.91
CA ASN A 155 -8.55 -11.42 23.86
C ASN A 155 -9.16 -12.16 25.07
N LEU A 156 -9.75 -11.44 26.04
CA LEU A 156 -10.26 -12.01 27.29
C LEU A 156 -11.79 -12.15 27.40
N LYS A 157 -12.54 -11.91 26.30
CA LYS A 157 -14.01 -12.09 26.26
C LYS A 157 -14.54 -13.12 25.27
N PHE A 158 -13.67 -13.83 24.55
CA PHE A 158 -14.03 -15.06 23.83
C PHE A 158 -13.43 -16.27 24.55
N LYS A 159 -13.99 -16.62 25.72
CA LYS A 159 -13.95 -18.00 26.21
C LYS A 159 -15.19 -18.72 25.68
N PRO A 160 -15.09 -19.61 24.69
CA PRO A 160 -16.11 -20.64 24.55
C PRO A 160 -15.88 -21.61 25.71
N ASN A 161 -16.82 -21.66 26.64
CA ASN A 161 -16.96 -22.80 27.54
C ASN A 161 -17.31 -24.02 26.70
N LEU A 162 -16.31 -24.79 26.28
CA LEU A 162 -16.45 -26.18 25.87
C LEU A 162 -15.12 -26.88 26.16
N ASP A 163 -15.10 -27.60 27.28
CA ASP A 163 -14.08 -28.61 27.57
C ASP A 163 -14.17 -29.69 26.49
N PHE A 164 -13.26 -29.64 25.51
CA PHE A 164 -12.92 -30.76 24.65
C PHE A 164 -11.40 -30.86 24.64
N ASP A 165 -10.88 -31.89 25.32
CA ASP A 165 -9.49 -32.33 25.24
C ASP A 165 -9.22 -32.81 23.80
N PHE A 166 -8.63 -31.94 23.00
CA PHE A 166 -7.91 -32.31 21.78
C PHE A 166 -6.51 -31.73 21.89
N ASP A 167 -5.55 -32.59 22.27
CA ASP A 167 -4.11 -32.34 22.11
C ASP A 167 -3.80 -32.27 20.61
N PHE A 168 -4.00 -31.10 20.02
CA PHE A 168 -3.49 -30.76 18.69
C PHE A 168 -2.36 -29.75 18.89
N GLU A 169 -1.16 -30.27 19.14
CA GLU A 169 0.08 -29.50 19.14
C GLU A 169 0.42 -29.13 17.68
N LEU A 170 -0.35 -28.19 17.14
CA LEU A 170 -0.02 -27.49 15.90
C LEU A 170 1.14 -26.57 16.24
N GLU A 171 2.37 -27.07 16.09
CA GLU A 171 3.54 -26.20 15.91
C GLU A 171 3.32 -25.39 14.63
N MET A 172 2.59 -24.28 14.78
CA MET A 172 2.61 -23.20 13.81
C MET A 172 4.08 -22.81 13.65
N PRO A 173 4.65 -22.81 12.43
CA PRO A 173 5.99 -22.30 12.24
C PRO A 173 5.98 -20.88 12.78
N LYS A 174 6.78 -20.63 13.81
CA LYS A 174 7.02 -19.29 14.33
C LYS A 174 7.43 -18.45 13.14
N LEU A 175 6.52 -17.63 12.61
CA LEU A 175 6.90 -16.57 11.70
C LEU A 175 8.02 -15.83 12.43
N ASN A 176 9.20 -15.78 11.82
CA ASN A 176 10.29 -14.97 12.33
C ASN A 176 9.74 -13.55 12.51
N ASN A 177 9.49 -13.14 13.76
CA ASN A 177 9.06 -11.80 14.10
C ASN A 177 10.11 -10.73 13.73
N ASP A 178 11.26 -11.14 13.15
CA ASP A 178 12.25 -10.25 12.56
C ASP A 178 11.78 -9.54 11.27
N VAL A 179 10.61 -9.91 10.72
CA VAL A 179 10.08 -9.34 9.47
C VAL A 179 9.34 -8.01 9.69
N TYR A 180 8.87 -7.70 10.90
CA TYR A 180 8.30 -6.40 11.24
C TYR A 180 9.23 -5.63 12.18
N ASN A 181 10.45 -5.36 11.71
CA ASN A 181 11.26 -4.31 12.31
C ASN A 181 10.58 -2.97 11.97
N GLU A 182 9.73 -2.47 12.85
CA GLU A 182 9.10 -1.14 12.77
C GLU A 182 10.14 -0.06 12.41
N SER A 183 11.39 -0.22 12.89
CA SER A 183 12.54 0.60 12.51
C SER A 183 12.91 0.55 11.02
N ARG A 184 12.81 -0.61 10.34
CA ARG A 184 13.08 -0.71 8.90
C ARG A 184 11.95 -0.12 8.06
N ILE A 185 10.71 -0.28 8.51
CA ILE A 185 9.55 0.35 7.87
C ILE A 185 9.67 1.86 8.00
N GLN A 186 10.06 2.37 9.18
CA GLN A 186 10.32 3.78 9.40
C GLN A 186 11.45 4.30 8.51
N GLN A 187 12.56 3.56 8.39
CA GLN A 187 13.64 3.91 7.47
C GLN A 187 13.17 3.94 6.01
N LEU A 188 12.31 3.00 5.60
CA LEU A 188 11.74 3.00 4.26
C LEU A 188 10.83 4.21 4.07
N THR A 189 9.96 4.54 5.02
CA THR A 189 9.10 5.73 4.93
C THR A 189 9.91 7.02 4.92
N ASP A 190 11.00 7.09 5.67
CA ASP A 190 11.90 8.25 5.68
C ASP A 190 12.59 8.38 4.30
N LEU A 191 13.06 7.27 3.73
CA LEU A 191 13.66 7.25 2.39
C LEU A 191 12.65 7.60 1.29
N GLU A 192 11.43 7.09 1.37
CA GLU A 192 10.33 7.45 0.45
C GLU A 192 9.98 8.94 0.58
N SER A 193 9.90 9.48 1.80
CA SER A 193 9.65 10.91 1.99
C SER A 193 10.76 11.79 1.41
N ALA A 194 12.03 11.36 1.57
CA ALA A 194 13.18 12.04 0.98
C ALA A 194 13.18 11.93 -0.54
N LEU A 195 12.79 10.77 -1.08
CA LEU A 195 12.66 10.54 -2.51
C LEU A 195 11.52 11.40 -3.08
N CYS A 196 10.36 11.46 -2.45
CA CYS A 196 9.27 12.36 -2.82
C CYS A 196 9.70 13.84 -2.75
N ALA A 197 10.50 14.24 -1.77
CA ALA A 197 11.03 15.61 -1.71
C ALA A 197 11.96 15.91 -2.90
N ILE A 198 12.82 14.95 -3.27
CA ILE A 198 13.70 15.05 -4.44
C ILE A 198 12.88 15.06 -5.74
N GLU A 199 11.89 14.19 -5.88
CA GLU A 199 10.99 14.14 -7.03
C GLU A 199 10.17 15.42 -7.17
N THR A 200 9.66 15.96 -6.06
CA THR A 200 8.92 17.23 -6.07
C THR A 200 9.84 18.39 -6.44
N GLN A 201 11.07 18.40 -5.93
CA GLN A 201 12.04 19.46 -6.23
C GLN A 201 12.51 19.43 -7.69
N ILE A 202 12.61 18.24 -8.30
CA ILE A 202 13.09 18.11 -9.67
C ILE A 202 11.93 18.11 -10.69
N GLY A 203 10.72 17.72 -10.28
CA GLY A 203 9.50 17.69 -11.09
C GLY A 203 9.36 16.45 -11.97
N ASP A 204 8.27 16.41 -12.76
CA ASP A 204 7.97 15.28 -13.65
C ASP A 204 8.92 15.25 -14.85
N PHE A 205 9.79 14.24 -14.88
CA PHE A 205 10.81 14.04 -15.90
C PHE A 205 10.29 13.39 -17.18
N SER A 206 9.04 12.93 -17.21
CA SER A 206 8.47 12.30 -18.41
C SER A 206 8.44 13.23 -19.63
N LEU A 207 8.69 14.53 -19.44
CA LEU A 207 8.71 15.57 -20.47
C LEU A 207 10.13 16.06 -20.84
N LEU A 208 11.20 15.51 -20.25
CA LEU A 208 12.56 15.92 -20.57
C LEU A 208 13.22 14.94 -21.56
N ASP A 209 13.36 15.39 -22.81
CA ASP A 209 14.08 14.65 -23.88
C ASP A 209 15.61 14.54 -23.63
N SER A 210 16.13 15.17 -22.58
CA SER A 210 17.57 15.18 -22.26
C SER A 210 17.83 15.28 -20.75
N SER A 211 18.98 14.74 -20.32
CA SER A 211 19.43 14.82 -18.93
C SER A 211 19.47 16.27 -18.44
N ILE A 212 19.02 16.51 -17.19
CA ILE A 212 19.11 17.82 -16.54
C ILE A 212 20.52 18.39 -16.55
N GLN A 213 21.54 17.52 -16.44
CA GLN A 213 22.94 17.95 -16.51
C GLN A 213 23.28 18.58 -17.86
N PHE A 214 22.70 18.11 -18.95
CA PHE A 214 22.88 18.71 -20.27
C PHE A 214 22.23 20.09 -20.34
N LYS A 215 20.99 20.23 -19.89
CA LYS A 215 20.29 21.53 -19.86
C LYS A 215 20.98 22.52 -18.92
N PHE A 216 21.46 22.07 -17.75
CA PHE A 216 22.22 22.90 -16.82
C PHE A 216 23.54 23.36 -17.43
N ASN A 217 24.31 22.46 -18.06
CA ASN A 217 25.54 22.85 -18.76
C ASN A 217 25.28 23.78 -19.93
N ASP A 218 24.17 23.62 -20.64
CA ASP A 218 23.76 24.54 -21.70
C ASP A 218 23.39 25.92 -21.13
N ILE A 219 22.67 25.99 -20.02
CA ILE A 219 22.38 27.23 -19.30
C ILE A 219 23.68 27.89 -18.82
N VAL A 220 24.60 27.12 -18.23
CA VAL A 220 25.92 27.64 -17.78
C VAL A 220 26.71 28.18 -18.96
N ARG A 221 26.72 27.47 -20.09
CA ARG A 221 27.37 27.95 -21.32
C ARG A 221 26.71 29.23 -21.84
N ARG A 222 25.38 29.30 -21.86
CA ARG A 222 24.63 30.51 -22.24
C ARG A 222 24.91 31.67 -21.29
N MET A 223 25.02 31.40 -19.99
CA MET A 223 25.36 32.38 -18.96
C MET A 223 26.78 32.91 -19.15
N GLN A 224 27.76 32.05 -19.45
CA GLN A 224 29.14 32.46 -19.76
C GLN A 224 29.22 33.31 -21.04
N VAL A 225 28.37 33.01 -22.03
CA VAL A 225 28.25 33.84 -23.24
C VAL A 225 27.63 35.21 -22.90
N MET A 226 26.65 35.25 -22.00
CA MET A 226 26.05 36.51 -21.52
C MET A 226 27.00 37.34 -20.66
N GLU A 227 27.94 36.72 -19.94
CA GLU A 227 28.92 37.41 -19.10
C GLU A 227 30.05 38.07 -19.93
N HIS A 228 30.31 37.58 -21.14
CA HIS A 228 31.32 38.13 -22.06
C HIS A 228 30.82 38.31 -23.51
N PRO A 229 29.83 39.19 -23.76
CA PRO A 229 29.11 39.25 -25.03
C PRO A 229 29.92 39.81 -26.21
N GLU A 230 30.84 40.76 -25.98
CA GLU A 230 31.49 41.47 -27.11
C GLU A 230 32.97 41.14 -27.35
N VAL A 231 33.68 40.64 -26.33
CA VAL A 231 35.13 40.38 -26.44
C VAL A 231 35.43 38.93 -26.83
N SER A 232 34.57 37.97 -26.48
CA SER A 232 34.82 36.55 -26.77
C SER A 232 34.39 36.14 -28.19
N LEU A 233 33.22 36.59 -28.66
CA LEU A 233 32.68 36.15 -29.95
C LEU A 233 33.46 36.70 -31.15
N ASN A 234 33.89 37.96 -31.12
CA ASN A 234 34.67 38.54 -32.22
C ASN A 234 36.09 37.96 -32.28
N LEU A 235 36.77 37.80 -31.14
CA LEU A 235 38.09 37.15 -31.08
C LEU A 235 38.02 35.66 -31.47
N VAL A 236 36.99 34.94 -31.03
CA VAL A 236 36.78 33.54 -31.41
C VAL A 236 36.42 33.44 -32.89
N SER A 237 35.61 34.35 -33.44
CA SER A 237 35.31 34.41 -34.88
C SER A 237 36.56 34.67 -35.70
N ASP A 238 37.39 35.64 -35.31
CA ASP A 238 38.65 35.95 -36.00
C ASP A 238 39.62 34.77 -35.94
N HIS A 239 39.68 34.06 -34.81
CA HIS A 239 40.53 32.88 -34.66
C HIS A 239 39.98 31.66 -35.42
N ILE A 240 38.66 31.51 -35.50
CA ILE A 240 37.99 30.52 -36.36
C ILE A 240 38.27 30.82 -37.83
N GLU A 241 38.22 32.08 -38.25
CA GLU A 241 38.57 32.47 -39.62
C GLU A 241 40.04 32.22 -39.94
N GLN A 242 40.95 32.48 -39.00
CA GLN A 242 42.38 32.18 -39.15
C GLN A 242 42.62 30.68 -39.26
N THR A 243 42.03 29.87 -38.38
CA THR A 243 42.16 28.41 -38.42
C THR A 243 41.49 27.80 -39.66
N LEU A 244 40.36 28.33 -40.12
CA LEU A 244 39.76 27.95 -41.41
C LEU A 244 40.68 28.29 -42.59
N LYS A 245 41.35 29.46 -42.58
CA LYS A 245 42.35 29.81 -43.60
C LYS A 245 43.54 28.85 -43.56
N GLU A 246 43.99 28.46 -42.38
CA GLU A 246 45.08 27.49 -42.21
C GLU A 246 44.69 26.08 -42.64
N ILE A 247 43.47 25.61 -42.31
CA ILE A 247 42.94 24.31 -42.75
C ILE A 247 42.79 24.28 -44.27
N ASN A 248 42.25 25.33 -44.88
CA ASN A 248 42.13 25.40 -46.33
C ASN A 248 43.52 25.43 -47.01
N LYS A 249 44.49 26.15 -46.43
CA LYS A 249 45.87 26.12 -46.89
C LYS A 249 46.51 24.75 -46.73
N LEU A 250 46.20 24.04 -45.64
CA LEU A 250 46.68 22.68 -45.38
C LEU A 250 46.03 21.68 -46.34
N GLU A 251 44.73 21.81 -46.63
CA GLU A 251 44.01 20.97 -47.59
C GLU A 251 44.51 21.20 -49.02
N LEU A 252 44.73 22.46 -49.40
CA LEU A 252 45.37 22.82 -50.67
C LEU A 252 46.79 22.25 -50.75
N SER A 253 47.56 22.33 -49.66
CA SER A 253 48.91 21.74 -49.60
C SER A 253 48.87 20.21 -49.66
N LYS A 254 47.89 19.56 -49.03
CA LYS A 254 47.69 18.11 -49.02
C LYS A 254 47.26 17.59 -50.41
N LYS A 255 46.41 18.35 -51.12
CA LYS A 255 46.07 18.11 -52.52
C LYS A 255 47.27 18.33 -53.45
N ALA A 256 48.08 19.37 -53.20
CA ALA A 256 49.28 19.67 -53.99
C ALA A 256 50.41 18.63 -53.78
N PHE A 257 50.50 18.02 -52.60
CA PHE A 257 51.47 16.96 -52.29
C PHE A 257 51.02 15.56 -52.73
N GLY A 258 49.86 15.42 -53.37
CA GLY A 258 49.43 14.14 -53.94
C GLY A 258 49.26 13.02 -52.90
N VAL A 259 48.97 13.36 -51.64
CA VAL A 259 48.64 12.36 -50.61
C VAL A 259 47.22 11.87 -50.88
N GLU A 260 47.13 10.96 -51.83
CA GLU A 260 45.91 10.30 -52.26
C GLU A 260 45.28 9.56 -51.07
N LYS A 261 43.95 9.64 -50.99
CA LYS A 261 43.14 9.05 -49.92
C LYS A 261 43.52 7.58 -49.77
N THR A 262 43.94 7.17 -48.57
CA THR A 262 43.92 5.76 -48.20
C THR A 262 42.50 5.22 -48.46
N PRO A 263 42.32 3.98 -48.96
CA PRO A 263 40.99 3.47 -49.28
C PRO A 263 40.15 3.36 -47.99
N ILE A 264 39.15 4.21 -47.89
CA ILE A 264 38.25 4.41 -46.75
C ILE A 264 37.22 3.27 -46.61
N ALA A 265 37.52 2.04 -47.04
CA ALA A 265 36.59 0.89 -46.91
C ALA A 265 36.31 0.45 -45.45
N LYS A 266 36.88 1.15 -44.46
CA LYS A 266 36.63 0.94 -43.04
C LYS A 266 35.88 2.10 -42.37
N SER A 267 35.62 3.24 -43.03
CA SER A 267 34.82 4.29 -42.39
C SER A 267 33.44 3.79 -42.08
N ASP A 268 32.76 3.15 -43.04
CA ASP A 268 31.34 2.85 -42.89
C ASP A 268 31.10 1.90 -41.71
N LYS A 269 31.92 0.86 -41.57
CA LYS A 269 31.86 -0.05 -40.40
C LYS A 269 32.28 0.62 -39.09
N ILE A 270 33.19 1.58 -39.14
CA ILE A 270 33.63 2.32 -37.95
C ILE A 270 32.55 3.34 -37.57
N ASP A 271 31.88 3.96 -38.53
CA ASP A 271 30.78 4.90 -38.38
C ASP A 271 29.54 4.16 -37.86
N ASP A 272 29.25 2.95 -38.37
CA ASP A 272 28.23 2.05 -37.83
C ASP A 272 28.52 1.67 -36.36
N LEU A 273 29.78 1.35 -36.04
CA LEU A 273 30.20 1.09 -34.66
C LEU A 273 30.08 2.34 -33.78
N PHE A 274 30.39 3.52 -34.31
CA PHE A 274 30.21 4.79 -33.61
C PHE A 274 28.73 5.17 -33.45
N GLN A 275 27.83 4.72 -34.32
CA GLN A 275 26.38 4.86 -34.16
C GLN A 275 25.83 3.90 -33.08
N ILE A 276 26.40 2.70 -32.94
CA ILE A 276 25.96 1.72 -31.93
C ILE A 276 26.54 2.01 -30.53
N LEU A 277 27.71 2.66 -30.46
CA LEU A 277 28.41 2.94 -29.20
C LEU A 277 27.58 3.75 -28.17
N PRO A 278 26.82 4.80 -28.53
CA PRO A 278 25.95 5.52 -27.60
C PRO A 278 24.86 4.62 -27.00
N ASN A 279 24.27 3.75 -27.82
CA ASN A 279 23.25 2.81 -27.39
C ASN A 279 23.87 1.78 -26.42
N LEU A 280 25.04 1.23 -26.76
CA LEU A 280 25.77 0.31 -25.89
C LEU A 280 26.17 0.95 -24.56
N LYS A 281 26.61 2.20 -24.56
CA LYS A 281 26.95 2.94 -23.34
C LYS A 281 25.73 3.14 -22.44
N THR A 282 24.57 3.43 -23.04
CA THR A 282 23.30 3.56 -22.33
C THR A 282 22.90 2.22 -21.70
N TYR A 283 22.89 1.14 -22.48
CA TYR A 283 22.58 -0.20 -21.96
C TYR A 283 23.59 -0.65 -20.89
N ALA A 284 24.89 -0.45 -21.10
CA ALA A 284 25.92 -0.80 -20.12
C ALA A 284 25.76 -0.05 -18.79
N SER A 285 25.24 1.18 -18.81
CA SER A 285 24.94 1.93 -17.58
C SER A 285 23.67 1.43 -16.86
N GLN A 286 22.72 0.84 -17.60
CA GLN A 286 21.47 0.31 -17.06
C GLN A 286 21.58 -1.16 -16.61
N THR A 287 22.51 -1.93 -17.18
CA THR A 287 22.70 -3.36 -16.87
C THR A 287 22.91 -3.63 -15.36
N PRO A 288 23.75 -2.90 -14.61
CA PRO A 288 23.91 -3.15 -13.17
C PRO A 288 22.59 -3.01 -12.40
N ILE A 289 21.78 -1.99 -12.72
CA ILE A 289 20.48 -1.74 -12.09
C ILE A 289 19.51 -2.89 -12.40
N LEU A 290 19.50 -3.37 -13.65
CA LEU A 290 18.68 -4.52 -14.04
C LEU A 290 19.12 -5.81 -13.34
N VAL A 291 20.43 -6.03 -13.16
CA VAL A 291 20.96 -7.18 -12.42
C VAL A 291 20.57 -7.12 -10.95
N ASP A 292 20.65 -5.95 -10.31
CA ASP A 292 20.22 -5.78 -8.92
C ASP A 292 18.70 -6.00 -8.75
N ARG A 293 17.90 -5.49 -9.69
CA ARG A 293 16.45 -5.78 -9.75
C ARG A 293 16.18 -7.27 -9.95
N LEU A 294 16.93 -7.94 -10.82
CA LEU A 294 16.79 -9.38 -11.07
C LEU A 294 17.21 -10.21 -9.86
N LYS A 295 18.20 -9.76 -9.09
CA LYS A 295 18.61 -10.37 -7.82
C LYS A 295 17.54 -10.21 -6.75
N SER A 296 16.93 -9.03 -6.64
CA SER A 296 15.77 -8.80 -5.76
C SER A 296 14.58 -9.68 -6.18
N LEU A 297 14.28 -9.74 -7.48
CA LEU A 297 13.22 -10.59 -8.02
C LEU A 297 13.52 -12.07 -7.82
N SER A 298 14.78 -12.52 -7.95
CA SER A 298 15.18 -13.89 -7.66
C SER A 298 14.93 -14.26 -6.20
N LYS A 299 15.10 -13.32 -5.27
CA LYS A 299 14.77 -13.54 -3.86
C LYS A 299 13.26 -13.73 -3.70
N LEU A 300 12.46 -12.85 -4.31
CA LEU A 300 10.99 -12.97 -4.33
C LEU A 300 10.55 -14.30 -4.96
N HIS A 301 11.13 -14.70 -6.09
CA HIS A 301 10.81 -15.98 -6.74
C HIS A 301 11.13 -17.18 -5.84
N ASN A 302 12.22 -17.15 -5.09
CA ASN A 302 12.52 -18.20 -4.12
C ASN A 302 11.48 -18.22 -2.98
N GLU A 303 11.12 -17.06 -2.44
CA GLU A 303 10.04 -16.93 -1.45
C GLU A 303 8.69 -17.42 -2.02
N MET A 304 8.41 -17.19 -3.31
CA MET A 304 7.20 -17.67 -4.00
C MET A 304 7.20 -19.19 -4.17
N ILE A 305 8.36 -19.80 -4.43
CA ILE A 305 8.51 -21.26 -4.46
C ILE A 305 8.21 -21.83 -3.07
N GLU A 306 8.76 -21.24 -2.01
CA GLU A 306 8.49 -21.64 -0.62
C GLU A 306 6.99 -21.52 -0.28
N VAL A 307 6.33 -20.43 -0.69
CA VAL A 307 4.87 -20.26 -0.52
C VAL A 307 4.08 -21.31 -1.30
N THR A 308 4.53 -21.66 -2.50
CA THR A 308 3.87 -22.70 -3.32
C THR A 308 3.99 -24.07 -2.66
N ASP A 309 5.17 -24.41 -2.11
CA ASP A 309 5.37 -25.66 -1.39
C ASP A 309 4.61 -25.69 -0.06
N PHE A 310 4.50 -24.55 0.64
CA PHE A 310 3.63 -24.40 1.80
C PHE A 310 2.16 -24.62 1.45
N ALA A 311 1.69 -24.05 0.33
CA ALA A 311 0.31 -24.26 -0.15
C ALA A 311 0.06 -25.74 -0.48
N ARG A 312 1.02 -26.42 -1.11
CA ARG A 312 0.94 -27.89 -1.35
C ARG A 312 0.86 -28.68 -0.05
N ASN A 313 1.60 -28.28 0.99
CA ASN A 313 1.53 -28.91 2.29
C ASN A 313 0.16 -28.66 2.97
N ILE A 314 -0.42 -27.48 2.81
CA ILE A 314 -1.80 -27.21 3.24
C ILE A 314 -2.79 -28.09 2.49
N ASP A 315 -2.69 -28.19 1.17
CA ASP A 315 -3.58 -29.04 0.38
C ASP A 315 -3.50 -30.50 0.82
N GLN A 316 -2.30 -30.99 1.14
CA GLN A 316 -2.11 -32.33 1.66
C GLN A 316 -2.73 -32.50 3.05
N THR A 317 -2.51 -31.57 3.98
CA THR A 317 -3.13 -31.64 5.32
C THR A 317 -4.65 -31.51 5.27
N LEU A 318 -5.19 -30.71 4.33
CA LEU A 318 -6.63 -30.65 4.06
C LEU A 318 -7.15 -31.97 3.48
N ALA A 319 -6.41 -32.62 2.58
CA ALA A 319 -6.78 -33.93 2.08
C ALA A 319 -6.83 -34.98 3.22
N ASP A 320 -5.85 -34.97 4.12
CA ASP A 320 -5.78 -35.87 5.26
C ASP A 320 -6.92 -35.61 6.27
N THR A 321 -7.20 -34.35 6.60
CA THR A 321 -8.33 -34.00 7.49
C THR A 321 -9.68 -34.39 6.89
N VAL A 322 -9.87 -34.27 5.58
CA VAL A 322 -11.07 -34.77 4.89
C VAL A 322 -11.18 -36.29 5.00
N GLU A 323 -10.07 -37.02 4.93
CA GLU A 323 -10.07 -38.47 5.16
C GLU A 323 -10.45 -38.80 6.62
N ASP A 324 -9.92 -38.07 7.58
CA ASP A 324 -10.22 -38.27 8.99
C ASP A 324 -11.68 -37.94 9.33
N PHE A 325 -12.28 -36.91 8.71
CA PHE A 325 -13.71 -36.65 8.81
C PHE A 325 -14.56 -37.82 8.28
N LYS A 326 -14.14 -38.48 7.19
CA LYS A 326 -14.82 -39.68 6.70
C LYS A 326 -14.68 -40.83 7.70
N LYS A 327 -13.51 -41.02 8.30
CA LYS A 327 -13.31 -42.02 9.37
C LYS A 327 -14.21 -41.72 10.58
N TRP A 328 -14.33 -40.45 10.98
CA TRP A 328 -15.22 -40.04 12.06
C TRP A 328 -16.69 -40.27 11.73
N ASP A 329 -17.14 -39.96 10.51
CA ASP A 329 -18.52 -40.24 10.07
C ASP A 329 -18.83 -41.74 10.10
N THR A 330 -17.91 -42.58 9.61
CA THR A 330 -18.07 -44.04 9.71
C THR A 330 -18.09 -44.53 11.16
N SER A 331 -17.22 -43.98 12.02
CA SER A 331 -17.14 -44.36 13.43
C SER A 331 -18.42 -43.95 14.17
N LEU A 332 -18.94 -42.75 13.88
CA LEU A 332 -20.20 -42.25 14.41
C LEU A 332 -21.38 -43.11 13.97
N LYS A 333 -21.43 -43.52 12.69
CA LYS A 333 -22.43 -44.48 12.20
C LYS A 333 -22.34 -45.81 12.94
N THR A 334 -21.15 -46.39 13.09
CA THR A 334 -21.02 -47.65 13.84
C THR A 334 -21.39 -47.51 15.31
N LEU A 335 -21.16 -46.34 15.91
CA LEU A 335 -21.57 -46.04 17.28
C LEU A 335 -23.09 -45.94 17.37
N ASN A 336 -23.72 -45.23 16.42
CA ASN A 336 -25.17 -45.14 16.35
C ASN A 336 -25.81 -46.52 16.18
N ASP A 337 -25.28 -47.35 15.28
CA ASP A 337 -25.76 -48.72 15.08
C ASP A 337 -25.62 -49.57 16.35
N LYS A 338 -24.52 -49.40 17.10
CA LYS A 338 -24.32 -50.05 18.41
C LYS A 338 -25.29 -49.54 19.46
N ILE A 339 -25.62 -48.24 19.47
CA ILE A 339 -26.62 -47.66 20.37
C ILE A 339 -28.01 -48.20 20.03
N ASP A 340 -28.37 -48.30 18.76
CA ASP A 340 -29.65 -48.85 18.32
C ASP A 340 -29.76 -50.34 18.68
N LEU A 341 -28.68 -51.12 18.52
CA LEU A 341 -28.60 -52.50 18.99
C LEU A 341 -28.72 -52.59 20.53
N ALA A 342 -28.04 -51.71 21.27
CA ALA A 342 -28.14 -51.66 22.73
C ALA A 342 -29.56 -51.27 23.19
N SER A 343 -30.21 -50.35 22.48
CA SER A 343 -31.58 -49.91 22.75
C SER A 343 -32.59 -51.02 22.48
N THR A 344 -32.45 -51.74 21.37
CA THR A 344 -33.32 -52.88 21.04
C THR A 344 -33.14 -54.03 22.03
N THR A 345 -31.89 -54.42 22.35
CA THR A 345 -31.62 -55.44 23.36
C THR A 345 -32.10 -55.02 24.76
N PHE A 346 -31.96 -53.75 25.13
CA PHE A 346 -32.52 -53.22 26.37
C PHE A 346 -34.05 -53.31 26.39
N LYS A 347 -34.73 -52.98 25.29
CA LYS A 347 -36.18 -53.10 25.16
C LYS A 347 -36.65 -54.55 25.27
N GLU A 348 -35.94 -55.49 24.65
CA GLU A 348 -36.21 -56.93 24.79
C GLU A 348 -36.01 -57.40 26.23
N ASN A 349 -34.93 -56.99 26.88
CA ASN A 349 -34.65 -57.32 28.28
C ASN A 349 -35.70 -56.72 29.22
N LYS A 350 -36.13 -55.49 28.97
CA LYS A 350 -37.24 -54.85 29.69
C LYS A 350 -38.53 -55.65 29.54
N ASN A 351 -38.91 -56.04 28.32
CA ASN A 351 -40.11 -56.84 28.11
C ASN A 351 -40.06 -58.19 28.84
N LYS A 352 -38.88 -58.84 28.87
CA LYS A 352 -38.67 -60.08 29.64
C LYS A 352 -38.75 -59.85 31.15
N LEU A 353 -38.33 -58.69 31.65
CA LEU A 353 -38.45 -58.33 33.06
C LEU A 353 -39.90 -57.98 33.42
N ASP A 354 -40.60 -57.23 32.58
CA ASP A 354 -42.02 -56.90 32.76
C ASP A 354 -42.86 -58.18 32.79
N SER A 355 -42.63 -59.13 31.87
CA SER A 355 -43.34 -60.41 31.87
C SER A 355 -43.04 -61.25 33.13
N ARG A 356 -41.76 -61.27 33.58
CA ARG A 356 -41.38 -61.93 34.84
C ARG A 356 -42.01 -61.25 36.05
N MET A 357 -42.12 -59.93 36.04
CA MET A 357 -42.77 -59.17 37.11
C MET A 357 -44.28 -59.46 37.15
N GLU A 358 -44.93 -59.54 36.00
CA GLU A 358 -46.34 -59.95 35.90
C GLU A 358 -46.55 -61.38 36.43
N GLU A 359 -45.66 -62.32 36.08
CA GLU A 359 -45.70 -63.69 36.61
C GLU A 359 -45.54 -63.71 38.15
N ILE A 360 -44.61 -62.90 38.69
CA ILE A 360 -44.42 -62.77 40.15
C ILE A 360 -45.66 -62.13 40.79
N ASP A 361 -46.22 -61.08 40.20
CA ASP A 361 -47.44 -60.43 40.69
C ASP A 361 -48.63 -61.39 40.70
N GLU A 362 -48.75 -62.25 39.68
CA GLU A 362 -49.73 -63.33 39.67
C GLU A 362 -49.51 -64.34 40.80
N GLN A 363 -48.25 -64.77 41.02
CA GLN A 363 -47.92 -65.67 42.12
C GLN A 363 -48.25 -65.05 43.48
N VAL A 364 -47.92 -63.77 43.68
CA VAL A 364 -48.26 -63.01 44.89
C VAL A 364 -49.78 -62.94 45.07
N LYS A 365 -50.55 -62.66 44.01
CA LYS A 365 -52.02 -62.65 44.07
C LYS A 365 -52.60 -64.02 44.42
N ARG A 366 -52.04 -65.12 43.88
CA ARG A 366 -52.46 -66.50 44.23
C ARG A 366 -52.21 -66.77 45.71
N LEU A 367 -51.02 -66.47 46.21
CA LEU A 367 -50.66 -66.64 47.62
C LEU A 367 -51.54 -65.79 48.55
N GLN A 368 -51.87 -64.54 48.16
CA GLN A 368 -52.79 -63.70 48.92
C GLN A 368 -54.22 -64.28 48.97
N LYS A 369 -54.68 -64.92 47.89
CA LYS A 369 -56.00 -65.56 47.84
C LYS A 369 -56.05 -66.83 48.70
N GLU A 370 -55.00 -67.65 48.66
CA GLU A 370 -54.86 -68.83 49.53
C GLU A 370 -54.80 -68.43 51.01
N ASN A 371 -54.09 -67.35 51.35
CA ASN A 371 -54.02 -66.87 52.72
C ASN A 371 -55.38 -66.32 53.22
N LYS A 372 -56.17 -65.67 52.37
CA LYS A 372 -57.55 -65.25 52.70
C LYS A 372 -58.52 -66.42 52.91
N LEU A 373 -58.28 -67.57 52.26
CA LEU A 373 -59.06 -68.80 52.46
C LEU A 373 -58.65 -69.59 53.71
N SER A 374 -57.49 -69.29 54.31
CA SER A 374 -57.01 -69.91 55.55
C SER A 374 -57.43 -69.16 56.83
N VAL A 375 -58.07 -67.99 56.71
CA VAL A 375 -58.48 -67.11 57.84
C VAL A 375 -60.02 -67.02 57.98
N HIS A 376 -60.75 -67.89 57.28
CA HIS A 376 -62.18 -68.18 57.51
C HIS A 376 -62.33 -69.68 57.72
#